data_AF-A0A2X0JIF2-F1
#
_entry.id   AF-A0A2X0JIF2-F1
#
_cell.length_a   1.000
_cell.length_b   1.000
_cell.length_c   1.000
_cell.angle_alpha   90.00
_cell.angle_beta   90.00
_cell.angle_gamma   90.00
#
_symmetry.space_group_name_H-M   'P 1'
#
loop_
_entity.id
_entity.type
_entity.pdbx_description
1 polymer ?
#
loop_
_entity_poly.entity_id
_entity_poly.type
_entity_poly.pdbx_seq_one_letter_code
_entity_poly.pdbx_strand_id
1 'polypeptide(L)'
;MSDDFDRGFDASVARSRGGGGDTMTDRQPEAATGGGHRRRPGRKRRLLKWTAIALSSTVLLSAAGLYIYVKVLDSNIHSEPLHSGGGPAPSTVAEKPASGGGTPINVLVIGSDSRDTSDDLSLGGSQTSVGGPPHADVEMLIHISADRTNASITSMPRDTWVKPYACQGKQLSHQNITDTLAYGPSCVVDTWESLTHIQIDHFVMLDFGGVVKMADAIGGVQVCTKQNVADYHVYTASDGVHEEGSHLVLPQGFHTIYGVQALEWLRTRHAFEDGTDIGRTHAQHLYLNSMIRKMKSANTLLDPGKLNGLAQAATSALTVDPSLKSIEAMSSLALDFNKVPASRVTTVTIPFDHMTEPGQSDPNNWVPTLNTDSDKVFSMIANDIPLDKGGSGGTSATPSSTPSPSAPPATSAPVDKARVRISVQNASVDGRGKQMTDHLVAAGFTSAVRDTSTVSGATQLSYPAADKAQAEAVAAALDLTPSVLKEDPSVTQLVLRVGSEWPSGYDYRTTLPQQGAMPTTAVTQNAGTDSNQCMDVYAPYVWKGTTPPNVPQPPGYQPYSTP
;
A
#
# COMPACT_ATOMS: atom_id res chain seq x y z
N MET A 1 26.85 -33.39 -28.20
CA MET A 1 27.62 -34.47 -28.84
C MET A 1 27.45 -35.71 -27.99
N SER A 2 26.78 -36.72 -28.55
CA SER A 2 26.85 -38.15 -28.23
C SER A 2 26.41 -38.62 -26.82
N ASP A 3 25.30 -39.36 -26.72
CA ASP A 3 25.23 -40.85 -26.75
C ASP A 3 25.53 -41.41 -25.34
N ASP A 4 24.93 -42.45 -24.76
CA ASP A 4 23.80 -43.34 -25.05
C ASP A 4 23.57 -44.20 -23.77
N PHE A 5 22.40 -44.83 -23.68
CA PHE A 5 22.12 -46.17 -23.09
C PHE A 5 22.60 -46.65 -21.68
N ASP A 6 21.59 -46.89 -20.82
CA ASP A 6 21.14 -48.22 -20.31
C ASP A 6 21.96 -49.01 -19.25
N ARG A 7 21.24 -49.44 -18.18
CA ARG A 7 21.23 -50.80 -17.55
C ARG A 7 20.75 -50.77 -16.09
N GLY A 8 19.96 -51.78 -15.71
CA GLY A 8 19.82 -52.17 -14.30
C GLY A 8 18.64 -53.10 -13.97
N PHE A 9 18.64 -54.32 -14.53
CA PHE A 9 17.79 -55.43 -14.10
C PHE A 9 18.51 -56.18 -12.98
N ASP A 10 17.83 -56.52 -11.88
CA ASP A 10 18.34 -57.50 -10.91
C ASP A 10 17.23 -58.42 -10.40
N ALA A 11 17.56 -59.70 -10.27
CA ALA A 11 16.66 -60.82 -10.10
C ALA A 11 17.10 -61.74 -8.97
N SER A 12 16.12 -62.46 -8.40
CA SER A 12 16.22 -63.68 -7.56
C SER A 12 16.64 -63.46 -6.10
N VAL A 13 16.09 -64.16 -5.07
CA VAL A 13 16.21 -65.61 -4.83
C VAL A 13 15.16 -66.15 -3.83
N ALA A 14 14.53 -67.28 -4.22
CA ALA A 14 14.16 -68.55 -3.55
C ALA A 14 13.51 -68.69 -2.14
N ARG A 15 12.51 -69.59 -2.09
CA ARG A 15 12.39 -70.89 -1.33
C ARG A 15 10.88 -71.28 -1.26
N SER A 16 10.38 -72.51 -1.19
CA SER A 16 10.85 -73.90 -1.17
C SER A 16 9.58 -74.79 -1.30
N ARG A 17 9.78 -76.07 -1.67
CA ARG A 17 8.82 -77.13 -2.05
C ARG A 17 8.06 -77.84 -0.91
N GLY A 18 6.97 -78.50 -1.31
CA GLY A 18 6.39 -79.76 -0.79
C GLY A 18 5.01 -79.97 -1.44
N GLY A 19 4.77 -80.86 -2.43
CA GLY A 19 4.72 -82.33 -2.36
C GLY A 19 3.37 -82.77 -1.77
N GLY A 20 2.46 -83.55 -2.38
CA GLY A 20 2.32 -84.29 -3.63
C GLY A 20 0.96 -85.03 -3.58
N GLY A 21 0.52 -85.68 -4.66
CA GLY A 21 -0.55 -86.69 -4.62
C GLY A 21 -1.60 -86.59 -5.73
N ASP A 22 -1.46 -87.45 -6.74
CA ASP A 22 -2.46 -87.79 -7.76
C ASP A 22 -3.68 -88.50 -7.16
N THR A 23 -4.87 -88.33 -7.76
CA THR A 23 -5.75 -89.45 -8.16
C THR A 23 -6.96 -88.98 -8.97
N MET A 24 -7.28 -89.81 -9.97
CA MET A 24 -8.37 -89.72 -10.94
C MET A 24 -9.76 -90.07 -10.38
N THR A 25 -10.77 -89.80 -11.22
CA THR A 25 -12.09 -90.46 -11.41
C THR A 25 -13.31 -90.05 -10.58
N ASP A 26 -14.21 -89.37 -11.31
CA ASP A 26 -15.60 -89.76 -11.60
C ASP A 26 -16.73 -89.53 -10.56
N ARG A 27 -17.92 -89.24 -11.13
CA ARG A 27 -19.29 -89.09 -10.57
C ARG A 27 -19.79 -87.69 -10.18
N GLN A 28 -20.61 -87.13 -11.07
CA GLN A 28 -21.88 -86.45 -10.74
C GLN A 28 -22.94 -87.48 -10.28
N PRO A 29 -24.12 -87.13 -9.67
CA PRO A 29 -24.87 -85.85 -9.73
C PRO A 29 -25.60 -85.42 -8.41
N GLU A 30 -26.46 -84.39 -8.56
CA GLU A 30 -27.60 -83.94 -7.70
C GLU A 30 -27.27 -83.19 -6.38
N ALA A 31 -27.54 -81.88 -6.21
CA ALA A 31 -28.77 -81.07 -6.30
C ALA A 31 -29.37 -80.77 -4.91
N ALA A 32 -29.43 -79.47 -4.54
CA ALA A 32 -30.41 -78.79 -3.66
C ALA A 32 -29.76 -77.54 -3.01
N THR A 33 -29.90 -76.37 -3.63
CA THR A 33 -30.80 -75.26 -3.22
C THR A 33 -30.44 -74.54 -1.91
N GLY A 34 -29.86 -73.34 -2.08
CA GLY A 34 -29.77 -72.29 -1.05
C GLY A 34 -29.74 -70.92 -1.72
N GLY A 35 -30.92 -70.38 -2.02
CA GLY A 35 -31.11 -69.14 -2.78
C GLY A 35 -30.64 -67.89 -2.04
N GLY A 36 -29.43 -67.43 -2.34
CA GLY A 36 -29.03 -66.04 -2.10
C GLY A 36 -29.41 -65.17 -3.30
N HIS A 37 -30.56 -64.50 -3.25
CA HIS A 37 -30.89 -63.43 -4.21
C HIS A 37 -29.86 -62.28 -4.06
N ARG A 38 -28.72 -62.38 -4.76
CA ARG A 38 -27.87 -61.22 -5.07
C ARG A 38 -28.69 -60.30 -5.96
N ARG A 39 -29.40 -59.35 -5.33
CA ARG A 39 -30.04 -58.22 -6.00
C ARG A 39 -29.00 -57.60 -6.95
N ARG A 40 -29.13 -57.87 -8.25
CA ARG A 40 -28.33 -57.23 -9.30
C ARG A 40 -28.41 -55.72 -9.06
N PRO A 41 -27.29 -54.98 -8.93
CA PRO A 41 -27.37 -53.53 -8.78
C PRO A 41 -28.09 -52.99 -10.02
N GLY A 42 -29.32 -52.50 -9.83
CA GLY A 42 -30.18 -52.09 -10.93
C GLY A 42 -29.48 -51.04 -11.79
N ARG A 43 -29.76 -51.03 -13.11
CA ARG A 43 -29.24 -50.08 -14.11
C ARG A 43 -29.13 -48.64 -13.58
N LYS A 44 -30.08 -48.21 -12.73
CA LYS A 44 -30.10 -46.91 -12.04
C LYS A 44 -28.84 -46.63 -11.20
N ARG A 45 -28.29 -47.62 -10.48
CA ARG A 45 -27.07 -47.48 -9.65
C ARG A 45 -25.79 -47.38 -10.48
N ARG A 46 -25.77 -47.93 -11.71
CA ARG A 46 -24.66 -47.74 -12.66
C ARG A 46 -24.75 -46.36 -13.31
N LEU A 47 -25.96 -45.94 -13.71
CA LEU A 47 -26.18 -44.60 -14.27
C LEU A 47 -25.76 -43.53 -13.25
N LEU A 48 -26.19 -43.66 -11.98
CA LEU A 48 -25.81 -42.74 -10.90
C LEU A 48 -24.30 -42.66 -10.66
N LYS A 49 -23.58 -43.79 -10.82
CA LYS A 49 -22.12 -43.84 -10.71
C LYS A 49 -21.44 -43.11 -11.86
N TRP A 50 -21.89 -43.32 -13.10
CA TRP A 50 -21.32 -42.65 -14.26
C TRP A 50 -21.62 -41.15 -14.25
N THR A 51 -22.82 -40.74 -13.84
CA THR A 51 -23.14 -39.31 -13.66
C THR A 51 -22.31 -38.69 -12.53
N ALA A 52 -22.10 -39.41 -11.42
CA ALA A 52 -21.24 -38.93 -10.33
C ALA A 52 -19.78 -38.81 -10.77
N ILE A 53 -19.24 -39.80 -11.49
CA ILE A 53 -17.88 -39.73 -12.05
C ILE A 53 -17.75 -38.58 -13.03
N ALA A 54 -18.69 -38.43 -13.97
CA ALA A 54 -18.68 -37.34 -14.93
C ALA A 54 -18.72 -35.98 -14.23
N LEU A 55 -19.61 -35.80 -13.25
CA LEU A 55 -19.71 -34.55 -12.49
C LEU A 55 -18.44 -34.28 -11.67
N SER A 56 -17.91 -35.27 -10.97
CA SER A 56 -16.66 -35.14 -10.22
C SER A 56 -15.48 -34.83 -11.12
N SER A 57 -15.38 -35.48 -12.28
CA SER A 57 -14.34 -35.19 -13.28
C SER A 57 -14.48 -33.78 -13.84
N THR A 58 -15.71 -33.32 -14.15
CA THR A 58 -15.94 -31.94 -14.59
C THR A 58 -15.52 -30.94 -13.50
N VAL A 59 -15.92 -31.15 -12.25
CA VAL A 59 -15.53 -30.26 -11.14
C VAL A 59 -14.01 -30.23 -10.96
N LEU A 60 -13.34 -31.39 -11.00
CA LEU A 60 -11.88 -31.47 -10.87
C LEU A 60 -11.15 -30.80 -12.05
N LEU A 61 -11.61 -31.01 -13.28
CA LEU A 61 -11.03 -30.38 -14.47
C LEU A 61 -11.25 -28.86 -14.46
N SER A 62 -12.44 -28.40 -14.06
CA SER A 62 -12.73 -26.97 -13.90
C SER A 62 -11.88 -26.35 -12.80
N ALA A 63 -11.72 -27.01 -11.66
CA ALA A 63 -10.87 -26.53 -10.57
C ALA A 63 -9.39 -26.49 -10.97
N ALA A 64 -8.90 -27.51 -11.67
CA ALA A 64 -7.54 -27.53 -12.20
C ALA A 64 -7.32 -26.44 -13.25
N GLY A 65 -8.28 -26.23 -14.16
CA GLY A 65 -8.25 -25.16 -15.14
C GLY A 65 -8.24 -23.77 -14.49
N LEU A 66 -9.07 -23.54 -13.47
CA LEU A 66 -9.09 -22.30 -12.71
C LEU A 66 -7.78 -22.07 -11.95
N TYR A 67 -7.23 -23.12 -11.32
CA TYR A 67 -5.93 -23.03 -10.64
C TYR A 67 -4.80 -22.66 -11.60
N ILE A 68 -4.73 -23.31 -12.77
CA ILE A 68 -3.75 -22.98 -13.81
C ILE A 68 -3.93 -21.52 -14.27
N TYR A 69 -5.18 -21.09 -14.48
CA TYR A 69 -5.48 -19.71 -14.89
C TYR A 69 -5.00 -18.68 -13.87
N VAL A 70 -5.29 -18.88 -12.58
CA VAL A 70 -4.81 -18.00 -11.50
C VAL A 70 -3.28 -17.99 -11.48
N LYS A 71 -2.62 -19.14 -11.66
CA LYS A 71 -1.15 -19.19 -11.71
C LYS A 71 -0.54 -18.49 -12.91
N VAL A 72 -1.21 -18.51 -14.06
CA VAL A 72 -0.79 -17.72 -15.23
C VAL A 72 -0.90 -16.24 -14.93
N LEU A 73 -1.98 -15.80 -14.28
CA LEU A 73 -2.12 -14.39 -13.89
C LEU A 73 -1.09 -13.96 -12.82
N ASP A 74 -0.87 -14.79 -11.79
CA ASP A 74 0.18 -14.55 -10.79
C ASP A 74 1.57 -14.41 -11.45
N SER A 75 1.81 -15.14 -12.54
CA SER A 75 3.10 -15.09 -13.27
C SER A 75 3.34 -13.80 -14.05
N ASN A 76 2.28 -13.02 -14.32
CA ASN A 76 2.41 -11.70 -14.96
C ASN A 76 2.84 -10.62 -13.96
N ILE A 77 2.67 -10.85 -12.65
CA ILE A 77 2.93 -9.86 -11.62
C ILE A 77 4.44 -9.67 -11.47
N HIS A 78 4.91 -8.44 -11.74
CA HIS A 78 6.27 -8.04 -11.43
C HIS A 78 6.40 -7.73 -9.95
N SER A 79 7.53 -8.12 -9.35
CA SER A 79 7.77 -7.88 -7.93
C SER A 79 9.19 -7.42 -7.66
N GLU A 80 9.32 -6.38 -6.85
CA GLU A 80 10.58 -5.85 -6.33
C GLU A 80 10.59 -5.96 -4.80
N PRO A 81 11.74 -6.07 -4.12
CA PRO A 81 11.80 -6.10 -2.66
C PRO A 81 11.11 -4.89 -2.02
N LEU A 82 10.47 -5.08 -0.86
CA LEU A 82 9.85 -3.97 -0.12
C LEU A 82 10.88 -2.95 0.38
N HIS A 83 12.05 -3.43 0.81
CA HIS A 83 13.14 -2.61 1.37
C HIS A 83 14.44 -2.84 0.60
N SER A 84 15.25 -1.79 0.45
CA SER A 84 16.38 -1.81 -0.49
C SER A 84 17.57 -2.63 -0.01
N GLY A 85 17.71 -2.80 1.31
CA GLY A 85 18.86 -3.41 1.95
C GLY A 85 20.12 -2.53 1.85
N GLY A 86 21.08 -2.71 2.77
CA GLY A 86 22.38 -2.02 2.69
C GLY A 86 22.42 -0.57 3.19
N GLY A 87 21.37 -0.08 3.85
CA GLY A 87 21.35 1.15 4.67
C GLY A 87 20.95 0.82 6.13
N PRO A 88 20.95 1.79 7.06
CA PRO A 88 20.27 1.61 8.33
C PRO A 88 18.80 1.29 8.03
N ALA A 89 18.26 0.20 8.58
CA ALA A 89 16.83 -0.04 8.44
C ALA A 89 16.07 1.21 8.94
N PRO A 90 15.09 1.71 8.19
CA PRO A 90 14.25 2.79 8.67
C PRO A 90 13.72 2.40 10.05
N SER A 91 13.84 3.29 11.02
CA SER A 91 13.24 3.07 12.33
C SER A 91 11.74 3.26 12.19
N THR A 92 11.06 2.23 11.70
CA THR A 92 9.61 2.11 11.73
C THR A 92 9.21 1.28 12.93
N VAL A 93 7.98 1.47 13.36
CA VAL A 93 7.52 0.83 14.58
C VAL A 93 6.24 0.09 14.33
N ALA A 94 6.22 -1.14 14.83
CA ALA A 94 5.12 -2.08 14.66
C ALA A 94 3.79 -1.44 15.03
N GLU A 95 2.89 -1.34 14.06
CA GLU A 95 1.59 -0.73 14.27
C GLU A 95 0.79 -1.47 15.34
N LYS A 96 0.06 -0.70 16.16
CA LYS A 96 -0.76 -1.30 17.22
C LYS A 96 -2.00 -1.96 16.61
N PRO A 97 -2.30 -3.22 16.95
CA PRO A 97 -3.58 -3.81 16.57
C PRO A 97 -4.77 -3.06 17.20
N ALA A 98 -5.85 -2.89 16.45
CA ALA A 98 -7.14 -2.47 16.98
C ALA A 98 -7.58 -3.41 18.12
N SER A 99 -8.54 -2.95 18.92
CA SER A 99 -9.17 -3.77 19.97
C SER A 99 -9.79 -5.09 19.45
N GLY A 100 -9.99 -5.21 18.13
CA GLY A 100 -10.44 -6.43 17.42
C GLY A 100 -9.33 -7.29 16.81
N GLY A 101 -8.05 -6.94 17.00
CA GLY A 101 -6.88 -7.73 16.58
C GLY A 101 -6.34 -7.47 15.17
N GLY A 102 -6.99 -6.65 14.34
CA GLY A 102 -6.44 -6.22 13.05
C GLY A 102 -5.38 -5.13 13.24
N THR A 103 -4.34 -5.10 12.42
CA THR A 103 -3.41 -3.95 12.31
C THR A 103 -3.88 -3.01 11.20
N PRO A 104 -3.50 -1.73 11.22
CA PRO A 104 -3.62 -0.89 10.03
C PRO A 104 -2.85 -1.50 8.86
N ILE A 105 -3.15 -1.00 7.66
CA ILE A 105 -2.44 -1.38 6.44
C ILE A 105 -2.00 -0.10 5.74
N ASN A 106 -0.70 0.02 5.51
CA ASN A 106 -0.07 1.12 4.78
C ASN A 106 0.44 0.65 3.42
N VAL A 107 -0.13 1.20 2.36
CA VAL A 107 0.25 0.90 0.98
C VAL A 107 0.80 2.16 0.33
N LEU A 108 2.06 2.15 -0.06
CA LEU A 108 2.66 3.23 -0.83
C LEU A 108 2.35 3.04 -2.33
N VAL A 109 1.66 4.01 -2.92
CA VAL A 109 1.37 4.08 -4.35
C VAL A 109 2.42 4.93 -5.03
N ILE A 110 3.09 4.37 -6.03
CA ILE A 110 4.19 5.01 -6.76
C ILE A 110 3.82 5.10 -8.24
N GLY A 111 3.75 6.31 -8.79
CA GLY A 111 3.62 6.54 -10.23
C GLY A 111 4.99 6.82 -10.83
N SER A 112 5.48 5.92 -11.69
CA SER A 112 6.76 6.07 -12.38
C SER A 112 6.60 6.83 -13.69
N ASP A 113 7.54 7.71 -13.99
CA ASP A 113 7.68 8.35 -15.31
C ASP A 113 8.70 7.65 -16.23
N SER A 114 9.07 6.39 -15.93
CA SER A 114 9.94 5.59 -16.80
C SER A 114 9.38 5.51 -18.21
N ARG A 115 10.30 5.58 -19.19
CA ARG A 115 10.00 5.51 -20.63
C ARG A 115 10.82 4.40 -21.29
N ASP A 116 11.09 3.34 -20.55
CA ASP A 116 11.94 2.25 -21.02
C ASP A 116 11.18 1.24 -21.91
N THR A 117 9.85 1.29 -21.91
CA THR A 117 9.01 0.45 -22.77
C THR A 117 8.56 1.21 -24.03
N SER A 118 8.32 0.47 -25.11
CA SER A 118 7.76 1.03 -26.34
C SER A 118 6.37 1.65 -26.12
N ASP A 119 5.61 1.09 -25.18
CA ASP A 119 4.26 1.55 -24.86
C ASP A 119 4.34 2.92 -24.16
N ASP A 120 5.19 3.06 -23.13
CA ASP A 120 5.36 4.33 -22.41
C ASP A 120 5.94 5.43 -23.29
N LEU A 121 6.89 5.11 -24.17
CA LEU A 121 7.43 6.05 -25.17
C LEU A 121 6.33 6.59 -26.10
N SER A 122 5.37 5.74 -26.46
CA SER A 122 4.25 6.15 -27.31
C SER A 122 3.24 7.04 -26.60
N LEU A 123 3.22 7.00 -25.25
CA LEU A 123 2.34 7.79 -24.39
C LEU A 123 2.97 9.11 -23.92
N GLY A 124 4.27 9.32 -24.19
CA GLY A 124 4.93 10.62 -24.08
C GLY A 124 6.42 10.57 -23.76
N GLY A 125 7.12 11.66 -24.07
CA GLY A 125 8.56 11.81 -23.88
C GLY A 125 9.37 11.56 -25.15
N SER A 126 10.69 11.59 -25.03
CA SER A 126 11.63 11.50 -26.16
C SER A 126 12.35 10.14 -26.17
N GLN A 127 12.77 9.67 -27.34
CA GLN A 127 13.67 8.50 -27.46
C GLN A 127 14.99 8.70 -26.67
N THR A 128 15.37 9.95 -26.41
CA THR A 128 16.55 10.29 -25.59
C THR A 128 16.36 10.01 -24.10
N SER A 129 15.13 9.76 -23.65
CA SER A 129 14.79 9.44 -22.26
C SER A 129 14.91 7.94 -21.95
N VAL A 130 15.08 7.08 -22.97
CA VAL A 130 15.22 5.63 -22.79
C VAL A 130 16.51 5.29 -22.05
N GLY A 131 16.41 4.47 -21.01
CA GLY A 131 17.54 4.09 -20.15
C GLY A 131 17.96 5.19 -19.18
N GLY A 132 17.18 6.27 -19.06
CA GLY A 132 17.35 7.28 -18.01
C GLY A 132 16.87 6.77 -16.65
N PRO A 133 17.33 7.37 -15.54
CA PRO A 133 16.82 7.05 -14.22
C PRO A 133 15.33 7.42 -14.12
N PRO A 134 14.45 6.51 -13.62
CA PRO A 134 13.04 6.82 -13.43
C PRO A 134 12.81 7.75 -12.24
N HIS A 135 11.78 8.60 -12.33
CA HIS A 135 11.31 9.46 -11.24
C HIS A 135 9.94 8.99 -10.73
N ALA A 136 9.73 9.12 -9.41
CA ALA A 136 8.42 8.92 -8.79
C ALA A 136 7.60 10.22 -8.88
N ASP A 137 6.83 10.36 -9.95
CA ASP A 137 6.03 11.55 -10.22
C ASP A 137 4.78 11.63 -9.33
N VAL A 138 4.38 10.50 -8.76
CA VAL A 138 3.29 10.35 -7.81
C VAL A 138 3.77 9.50 -6.64
N GLU A 139 3.62 10.02 -5.43
CA GLU A 139 3.89 9.27 -4.20
C GLU A 139 2.72 9.50 -3.23
N MET A 140 1.91 8.46 -3.02
CA MET A 140 0.74 8.54 -2.15
C MET A 140 0.70 7.38 -1.18
N LEU A 141 0.60 7.68 0.11
CA LEU A 141 0.38 6.68 1.14
C LEU A 141 -1.11 6.46 1.35
N ILE A 142 -1.59 5.25 1.06
CA ILE A 142 -2.92 4.79 1.46
C ILE A 142 -2.79 4.12 2.83
N HIS A 143 -3.38 4.75 3.84
CA HIS A 143 -3.53 4.17 5.18
C HIS A 143 -4.96 3.65 5.34
N ILE A 144 -5.10 2.37 5.67
CA ILE A 144 -6.37 1.73 5.99
C ILE A 144 -6.36 1.42 7.48
N SER A 145 -7.29 2.04 8.21
CA SER A 145 -7.36 1.88 9.66
C SER A 145 -7.47 0.44 10.12
N ALA A 146 -6.98 0.14 11.32
CA ALA A 146 -6.93 -1.21 11.87
C ALA A 146 -8.32 -1.89 11.97
N ASP A 147 -9.37 -1.09 12.19
CA ASP A 147 -10.75 -1.54 12.25
C ASP A 147 -11.51 -1.42 10.91
N ARG A 148 -10.84 -0.95 9.85
CA ARG A 148 -11.37 -0.71 8.50
C ARG A 148 -12.55 0.27 8.48
N THR A 149 -12.67 1.16 9.46
CA THR A 149 -13.75 2.15 9.53
C THR A 149 -13.43 3.43 8.77
N ASN A 150 -12.15 3.72 8.55
CA ASN A 150 -11.66 4.90 7.85
C ASN A 150 -10.39 4.60 7.04
N ALA A 151 -10.08 5.45 6.08
CA ALA A 151 -8.83 5.42 5.34
C ALA A 151 -8.39 6.84 4.99
N SER A 152 -7.10 7.03 4.80
CA SER A 152 -6.54 8.27 4.27
C SER A 152 -5.62 8.01 3.09
N ILE A 153 -5.59 8.95 2.15
CA ILE A 153 -4.64 8.97 1.04
C ILE A 153 -3.82 10.25 1.18
N THR A 154 -2.55 10.10 1.49
CA THR A 154 -1.66 11.21 1.82
C THR A 154 -0.62 11.36 0.73
N SER A 155 -0.63 12.47 0.00
CA SER A 155 0.30 12.73 -1.09
C SER A 155 1.51 13.53 -0.61
N MET A 156 2.70 13.06 -1.01
CA MET A 156 3.94 13.82 -0.92
C MET A 156 4.19 14.54 -2.23
N PRO A 157 4.40 15.88 -2.22
CA PRO A 157 4.86 16.59 -3.41
C PRO A 157 6.17 15.99 -3.91
N ARG A 158 6.29 15.70 -5.21
CA ARG A 158 7.44 14.98 -5.77
C ARG A 158 8.77 15.73 -5.61
N ASP A 159 8.70 17.06 -5.52
CA ASP A 159 9.86 17.95 -5.39
C ASP A 159 10.25 18.15 -3.90
N THR A 160 9.61 17.43 -2.96
CA THR A 160 9.91 17.54 -1.53
C THR A 160 11.38 17.27 -1.27
N TRP A 161 12.01 18.21 -0.57
CA TRP A 161 13.40 18.12 -0.20
C TRP A 161 13.63 17.02 0.83
N VAL A 162 14.54 16.11 0.53
CA VAL A 162 14.94 15.02 1.41
C VAL A 162 16.41 15.13 1.76
N LYS A 163 16.73 14.93 3.04
CA LYS A 163 18.13 14.81 3.43
C LYS A 163 18.73 13.58 2.76
N PRO A 164 20.04 13.58 2.43
CA PRO A 164 20.66 12.45 1.74
C PRO A 164 20.43 11.15 2.52
N TYR A 165 19.57 10.28 1.97
CA TYR A 165 19.34 8.94 2.47
C TYR A 165 20.18 8.00 1.61
N ALA A 166 20.97 7.14 2.26
CA ALA A 166 21.82 6.19 1.55
C ALA A 166 20.97 4.99 1.11
N CYS A 167 20.41 5.05 -0.10
CA CYS A 167 19.76 3.89 -0.71
C CYS A 167 20.81 2.92 -1.24
N GLN A 168 20.77 1.67 -0.79
CA GLN A 168 21.74 0.63 -1.20
C GLN A 168 23.22 1.06 -1.00
N GLY A 169 23.50 1.86 0.03
CA GLY A 169 24.84 2.40 0.30
C GLY A 169 25.31 3.48 -0.69
N LYS A 170 24.43 3.98 -1.57
CA LYS A 170 24.71 5.08 -2.50
C LYS A 170 23.95 6.34 -2.06
N GLN A 171 24.59 7.49 -2.23
CA GLN A 171 23.93 8.78 -2.03
C GLN A 171 23.08 9.11 -3.25
N LEU A 172 21.94 9.77 -3.01
CA LEU A 172 21.10 10.33 -4.07
C LEU A 172 21.89 11.41 -4.84
N SER A 173 21.71 11.48 -6.15
CA SER A 173 22.33 12.51 -7.00
C SER A 173 21.74 13.90 -6.78
N HIS A 174 20.46 13.97 -6.42
CA HIS A 174 19.71 15.17 -6.10
C HIS A 174 18.89 14.92 -4.83
N GLN A 175 18.55 15.97 -4.09
CA GLN A 175 17.90 15.88 -2.78
C GLN A 175 16.38 16.07 -2.88
N ASN A 176 15.75 15.57 -3.94
CA ASN A 176 14.29 15.52 -4.08
C ASN A 176 13.79 14.09 -3.93
N ILE A 177 12.62 13.92 -3.31
CA ILE A 177 12.08 12.57 -3.04
C ILE A 177 11.83 11.77 -4.32
N THR A 178 11.41 12.42 -5.41
CA THR A 178 11.12 11.78 -6.70
C THR A 178 12.31 11.00 -7.29
N ASP A 179 13.53 11.45 -7.00
CA ASP A 179 14.77 10.84 -7.52
C ASP A 179 15.14 9.53 -6.82
N THR A 180 14.47 9.20 -5.71
CA THR A 180 14.69 7.94 -4.98
C THR A 180 14.31 6.74 -5.84
N LEU A 181 13.37 6.89 -6.78
CA LEU A 181 12.94 5.80 -7.66
C LEU A 181 14.06 5.31 -8.59
N ALA A 182 15.07 6.15 -8.89
CA ALA A 182 16.24 5.76 -9.65
C ALA A 182 17.03 4.59 -9.01
N TYR A 183 16.81 4.33 -7.72
CA TYR A 183 17.41 3.26 -6.94
C TYR A 183 16.40 2.13 -6.63
N GLY A 184 15.23 2.15 -7.27
CA GLY A 184 14.14 1.17 -7.13
C GLY A 184 13.03 1.61 -6.16
N PRO A 185 11.83 1.02 -6.27
CA PRO A 185 10.68 1.37 -5.42
C PRO A 185 10.97 1.16 -3.92
N SER A 186 11.85 0.21 -3.60
CA SER A 186 12.31 -0.03 -2.24
C SER A 186 13.02 1.16 -1.60
N CYS A 187 13.72 1.98 -2.39
CA CYS A 187 14.38 3.20 -1.91
C CYS A 187 13.35 4.29 -1.59
N VAL A 188 12.27 4.37 -2.38
CA VAL A 188 11.13 5.25 -2.11
C VAL A 188 10.48 4.88 -0.78
N VAL A 189 10.22 3.58 -0.56
CA VAL A 189 9.69 3.04 0.70
C VAL A 189 10.61 3.41 1.86
N ASP A 190 11.89 3.05 1.80
CA ASP A 190 12.84 3.33 2.88
C ASP A 190 12.93 4.84 3.21
N THR A 191 12.82 5.71 2.18
CA THR A 191 12.84 7.16 2.35
C THR A 191 11.57 7.65 3.05
N TRP A 192 10.39 7.19 2.63
CA TRP A 192 9.11 7.50 3.28
C TRP A 192 9.12 7.08 4.74
N GLU A 193 9.52 5.85 5.02
CA GLU A 193 9.62 5.31 6.36
C GLU A 193 10.59 6.13 7.23
N SER A 194 11.73 6.56 6.65
CA SER A 194 12.71 7.39 7.36
C SER A 194 12.21 8.80 7.64
N LEU A 195 11.39 9.39 6.77
CA LEU A 195 10.87 10.76 6.93
C LEU A 195 9.65 10.82 7.85
N THR A 196 8.77 9.83 7.71
CA THR A 196 7.44 9.86 8.33
C THR A 196 7.33 9.00 9.58
N HIS A 197 8.25 8.05 9.77
CA HIS A 197 8.18 7.01 10.80
C HIS A 197 6.93 6.13 10.73
N ILE A 198 6.24 6.14 9.59
CA ILE A 198 5.11 5.25 9.30
C ILE A 198 5.68 3.99 8.67
N GLN A 199 5.29 2.83 9.19
CA GLN A 199 5.66 1.54 8.61
C GLN A 199 4.90 1.33 7.30
N ILE A 200 5.59 1.00 6.22
CA ILE A 200 4.96 0.64 4.95
C ILE A 200 4.88 -0.87 4.86
N ASP A 201 3.66 -1.41 4.78
CA ASP A 201 3.44 -2.85 4.64
C ASP A 201 3.63 -3.31 3.20
N HIS A 202 3.22 -2.46 2.26
CA HIS A 202 3.19 -2.78 0.85
C HIS A 202 3.50 -1.58 -0.03
N PHE A 203 3.97 -1.83 -1.24
CA PHE A 203 3.93 -0.83 -2.31
C PHE A 203 3.25 -1.38 -3.56
N VAL A 204 2.65 -0.46 -4.31
CA VAL A 204 2.17 -0.71 -5.67
C VAL A 204 2.72 0.39 -6.58
N MET A 205 3.42 -0.02 -7.62
CA MET A 205 4.03 0.87 -8.59
C MET A 205 3.42 0.65 -9.98
N LEU A 206 3.16 1.75 -10.68
CA LEU A 206 2.59 1.76 -12.02
C LEU A 206 3.27 2.82 -12.89
N ASP A 207 3.49 2.47 -14.15
CA ASP A 207 4.00 3.36 -15.20
C ASP A 207 2.83 3.96 -16.02
N PHE A 208 3.14 4.65 -17.11
CA PHE A 208 2.13 5.32 -17.94
C PHE A 208 1.18 4.30 -18.58
N GLY A 209 1.72 3.24 -19.17
CA GLY A 209 0.92 2.14 -19.72
C GLY A 209 0.04 1.47 -18.67
N GLY A 210 0.54 1.34 -17.45
CA GLY A 210 -0.18 0.81 -16.30
C GLY A 210 -1.40 1.65 -15.92
N VAL A 211 -1.25 2.99 -15.86
CA VAL A 211 -2.37 3.92 -15.67
C VAL A 211 -3.45 3.71 -16.73
N VAL A 212 -3.06 3.68 -18.01
CA VAL A 212 -3.97 3.53 -19.14
C VAL A 212 -4.76 2.22 -19.03
N LYS A 213 -4.07 1.09 -18.82
CA LYS A 213 -4.69 -0.24 -18.67
C LYS A 213 -5.68 -0.27 -17.49
N MET A 214 -5.30 0.33 -16.35
CA MET A 214 -6.15 0.36 -15.17
C MET A 214 -7.39 1.25 -15.36
N ALA A 215 -7.24 2.42 -15.99
CA ALA A 215 -8.35 3.32 -16.28
C ALA A 215 -9.40 2.66 -17.20
N ASP A 216 -8.94 1.93 -18.22
CA ASP A 216 -9.82 1.17 -19.12
C ASP A 216 -10.52 0.00 -18.41
N ALA A 217 -9.79 -0.75 -17.58
CA ALA A 217 -10.35 -1.89 -16.85
C ALA A 217 -11.41 -1.48 -15.81
N ILE A 218 -11.27 -0.29 -15.23
CA ILE A 218 -12.28 0.32 -14.34
C ILE A 218 -13.53 0.78 -15.14
N GLY A 219 -13.39 0.95 -16.45
CA GLY A 219 -14.43 1.46 -17.33
C GLY A 219 -14.56 2.98 -17.27
N GLY A 220 -13.43 3.68 -17.13
CA GLY A 220 -13.32 5.14 -17.10
C GLY A 220 -13.74 5.79 -15.78
N VAL A 221 -13.30 7.03 -15.55
CA VAL A 221 -13.55 7.77 -14.31
C VAL A 221 -14.11 9.15 -14.63
N GLN A 222 -15.08 9.60 -13.84
CA GLN A 222 -15.68 10.91 -14.02
C GLN A 222 -14.77 12.00 -13.43
N VAL A 223 -14.48 13.03 -14.20
CA VAL A 223 -13.75 14.24 -13.81
C VAL A 223 -14.57 15.49 -14.17
N CYS A 224 -14.18 16.64 -13.64
CA CYS A 224 -14.84 17.91 -13.94
C CYS A 224 -13.86 19.07 -14.03
N THR A 225 -14.06 19.95 -15.01
CA THR A 225 -13.34 21.24 -15.12
C THR A 225 -14.32 22.41 -15.13
N LYS A 226 -13.97 23.52 -14.47
CA LYS A 226 -14.81 24.73 -14.44
C LYS A 226 -14.79 25.48 -15.77
N GLN A 227 -13.70 25.38 -16.52
CA GLN A 227 -13.52 25.95 -17.84
C GLN A 227 -13.06 24.86 -18.81
N ASN A 228 -13.06 25.19 -20.10
CA ASN A 228 -12.41 24.35 -21.08
C ASN A 228 -10.90 24.31 -20.82
N VAL A 229 -10.27 23.14 -20.91
CA VAL A 229 -8.82 22.97 -20.65
C VAL A 229 -8.11 22.35 -21.85
N ALA A 230 -7.07 22.99 -22.35
CA ALA A 230 -6.15 22.39 -23.32
C ALA A 230 -4.73 22.48 -22.79
N ASP A 231 -4.24 21.39 -22.19
CA ASP A 231 -2.88 21.29 -21.65
C ASP A 231 -1.88 20.93 -22.75
N TYR A 232 -1.68 21.86 -23.68
CA TYR A 232 -0.76 21.72 -24.79
C TYR A 232 -0.21 23.08 -25.21
N HIS A 233 1.11 23.22 -25.15
CA HIS A 233 1.84 24.43 -25.51
C HIS A 233 3.06 24.07 -26.36
N VAL A 234 3.28 24.81 -27.45
CA VAL A 234 4.47 24.63 -28.30
C VAL A 234 5.29 25.91 -28.25
N TYR A 235 6.55 25.80 -27.88
CA TYR A 235 7.48 26.94 -27.83
C TYR A 235 8.80 26.64 -28.53
N THR A 236 9.46 27.69 -29.02
CA THR A 236 10.77 27.58 -29.65
C THR A 236 11.82 28.15 -28.70
N ALA A 237 12.81 27.33 -28.36
CA ALA A 237 13.99 27.73 -27.60
C ALA A 237 15.25 27.64 -28.49
N SER A 238 16.41 28.01 -27.94
CA SER A 238 17.68 28.04 -28.69
C SER A 238 18.13 26.67 -29.23
N ASP A 239 17.63 25.60 -28.64
CA ASP A 239 17.95 24.20 -28.94
C ASP A 239 16.86 23.48 -29.76
N GLY A 240 15.73 24.12 -30.07
CA GLY A 240 14.70 23.53 -30.91
C GLY A 240 13.27 23.99 -30.63
N VAL A 241 12.32 23.30 -31.27
CA VAL A 241 10.89 23.40 -30.97
C VAL A 241 10.57 22.35 -29.91
N HIS A 242 9.91 22.78 -28.84
CA HIS A 242 9.53 21.96 -27.72
C HIS A 242 8.00 21.94 -27.58
N GLU A 243 7.47 20.76 -27.26
CA GLU A 243 6.08 20.55 -26.92
C GLU A 243 5.99 20.32 -25.40
N GLU A 244 5.09 21.05 -24.75
CA GLU A 244 4.87 21.03 -23.31
C GLU A 244 3.39 20.77 -23.01
N GLY A 245 3.14 20.09 -21.89
CA GLY A 245 1.81 19.71 -21.44
C GLY A 245 1.55 18.22 -21.56
N SER A 246 0.41 17.81 -21.01
CA SER A 246 -0.05 16.42 -21.01
C SER A 246 -0.89 16.04 -22.23
N HIS A 247 -1.23 17.00 -23.09
CA HIS A 247 -2.13 16.88 -24.24
C HIS A 247 -3.62 16.78 -23.88
N LEU A 248 -3.98 16.93 -22.60
CA LEU A 248 -5.36 16.91 -22.14
C LEU A 248 -6.21 17.97 -22.83
N VAL A 249 -7.31 17.55 -23.47
CA VAL A 249 -8.33 18.44 -24.01
C VAL A 249 -9.70 18.05 -23.48
N LEU A 250 -10.31 18.89 -22.63
CA LEU A 250 -11.66 18.69 -22.07
C LEU A 250 -12.50 19.97 -22.08
N PRO A 251 -13.75 19.94 -22.59
CA PRO A 251 -14.68 21.05 -22.42
C PRO A 251 -15.01 21.28 -20.95
N GLN A 252 -15.56 22.44 -20.59
CA GLN A 252 -16.09 22.65 -19.25
C GLN A 252 -17.16 21.61 -18.89
N GLY A 253 -17.24 21.26 -17.61
CA GLY A 253 -18.23 20.36 -17.05
C GLY A 253 -17.69 18.95 -16.76
N PHE A 254 -18.63 18.02 -16.51
CA PHE A 254 -18.32 16.64 -16.16
C PHE A 254 -18.09 15.79 -17.41
N HIS A 255 -17.05 14.96 -17.37
CA HIS A 255 -16.69 14.03 -18.43
C HIS A 255 -16.23 12.71 -17.82
N THR A 256 -16.52 11.59 -18.48
CA THR A 256 -15.87 10.32 -18.17
C THR A 256 -14.68 10.14 -19.09
N ILE A 257 -13.50 10.01 -18.50
CA ILE A 257 -12.22 9.84 -19.21
C ILE A 257 -11.72 8.41 -19.06
N TYR A 258 -11.04 7.92 -20.09
CA TYR A 258 -10.58 6.53 -20.25
C TYR A 258 -9.11 6.52 -20.68
N GLY A 259 -8.45 5.37 -20.50
CA GLY A 259 -7.11 5.09 -21.00
C GLY A 259 -6.14 6.27 -21.01
N VAL A 260 -5.72 6.67 -22.20
CA VAL A 260 -4.79 7.80 -22.44
C VAL A 260 -5.28 9.07 -21.76
N GLN A 261 -6.54 9.45 -21.89
CA GLN A 261 -7.05 10.71 -21.34
C GLN A 261 -7.02 10.74 -19.81
N ALA A 262 -7.17 9.58 -19.15
CA ALA A 262 -6.93 9.47 -17.71
C ALA A 262 -5.47 9.74 -17.35
N LEU A 263 -4.53 9.22 -18.15
CA LEU A 263 -3.10 9.53 -18.00
C LEU A 263 -2.83 11.03 -18.25
N GLU A 264 -3.42 11.64 -19.28
CA GLU A 264 -3.28 13.07 -19.56
C GLU A 264 -3.76 13.91 -18.35
N TRP A 265 -4.93 13.57 -17.79
CA TRP A 265 -5.45 14.21 -16.57
C TRP A 265 -4.48 14.11 -15.40
N LEU A 266 -3.97 12.91 -15.11
CA LEU A 266 -3.08 12.67 -13.97
C LEU A 266 -1.69 13.30 -14.15
N ARG A 267 -1.28 13.59 -15.40
CA ARG A 267 -0.03 14.27 -15.75
C ARG A 267 -0.17 15.79 -15.92
N THR A 268 -1.39 16.31 -16.01
CA THR A 268 -1.65 17.74 -16.20
C THR A 268 -1.13 18.53 -15.01
N ARG A 269 -0.06 19.30 -15.23
CA ARG A 269 0.57 20.16 -14.21
C ARG A 269 0.24 21.63 -14.44
N HIS A 270 0.46 22.11 -15.65
CA HIS A 270 0.43 23.54 -15.95
C HIS A 270 -0.97 24.11 -16.15
N ALA A 271 -1.92 23.28 -16.57
CA ALA A 271 -3.26 23.75 -16.89
C ALA A 271 -4.20 23.82 -15.69
N PHE A 272 -3.84 23.28 -14.53
CA PHE A 272 -4.70 23.28 -13.35
C PHE A 272 -4.26 24.31 -12.32
N GLU A 273 -5.25 25.03 -11.78
CA GLU A 273 -5.12 25.98 -10.67
C GLU A 273 -3.99 27.02 -10.87
N ASP A 274 -2.89 26.87 -10.14
CA ASP A 274 -1.73 27.76 -10.15
C ASP A 274 -0.63 27.31 -11.13
N GLY A 275 -0.86 26.23 -11.87
CA GLY A 275 0.07 25.64 -12.84
C GLY A 275 1.23 24.87 -12.20
N THR A 276 1.15 24.59 -10.90
CA THR A 276 2.18 23.87 -10.13
C THR A 276 1.83 22.40 -9.94
N ASP A 277 2.77 21.64 -9.37
CA ASP A 277 2.54 20.25 -8.97
C ASP A 277 1.45 20.08 -7.90
N ILE A 278 1.14 21.15 -7.15
CA ILE A 278 0.11 21.12 -6.11
C ILE A 278 -1.28 21.03 -6.75
N GLY A 279 -1.51 21.79 -7.84
CA GLY A 279 -2.73 21.67 -8.66
C GLY A 279 -2.87 20.28 -9.30
N ARG A 280 -1.75 19.68 -9.74
CA ARG A 280 -1.73 18.28 -10.23
C ARG A 280 -2.13 17.29 -9.13
N THR A 281 -1.56 17.43 -7.93
CA THR A 281 -1.89 16.58 -6.77
C THR A 281 -3.39 16.64 -6.45
N HIS A 282 -3.98 17.84 -6.47
CA HIS A 282 -5.41 18.03 -6.29
C HIS A 282 -6.23 17.34 -7.39
N ALA A 283 -5.84 17.48 -8.67
CA ALA A 283 -6.50 16.76 -9.78
C ALA A 283 -6.44 15.24 -9.61
N GLN A 284 -5.32 14.71 -9.11
CA GLN A 284 -5.14 13.28 -8.83
C GLN A 284 -6.05 12.83 -7.68
N HIS A 285 -6.20 13.61 -6.61
CA HIS A 285 -7.16 13.32 -5.53
C HIS A 285 -8.60 13.29 -6.03
N LEU A 286 -9.02 14.24 -6.86
CA LEU A 286 -10.37 14.24 -7.44
C LEU A 286 -10.61 12.98 -8.30
N TYR A 287 -9.63 12.61 -9.11
CA TYR A 287 -9.69 11.38 -9.92
C TYR A 287 -9.81 10.14 -9.03
N LEU A 288 -8.93 9.98 -8.03
CA LEU A 288 -8.96 8.84 -7.11
C LEU A 288 -10.26 8.78 -6.32
N ASN A 289 -10.75 9.92 -5.81
CA ASN A 289 -12.01 10.01 -5.08
C ASN A 289 -13.20 9.58 -5.96
N SER A 290 -13.23 10.01 -7.23
CA SER A 290 -14.24 9.60 -8.21
C SER A 290 -14.14 8.11 -8.55
N MET A 291 -12.92 7.60 -8.73
CA MET A 291 -12.62 6.19 -8.96
C MET A 291 -13.11 5.31 -7.79
N ILE A 292 -12.83 5.70 -6.56
CA ILE A 292 -13.27 5.02 -5.33
C ILE A 292 -14.80 4.96 -5.29
N ARG A 293 -15.49 6.09 -5.53
CA ARG A 293 -16.96 6.14 -5.59
C ARG A 293 -17.49 5.19 -6.66
N LYS A 294 -16.90 5.19 -7.86
CA LYS A 294 -17.32 4.33 -8.97
C LYS A 294 -17.15 2.85 -8.65
N MET A 295 -15.98 2.45 -8.14
CA MET A 295 -15.71 1.05 -7.80
C MET A 295 -16.67 0.53 -6.72
N LYS A 296 -17.02 1.38 -5.75
CA LYS A 296 -17.97 1.04 -4.68
C LYS A 296 -19.43 1.04 -5.15
N SER A 297 -19.83 1.91 -6.08
CA SER A 297 -21.22 2.02 -6.55
C SER A 297 -21.57 1.01 -7.64
N ALA A 298 -20.62 0.64 -8.49
CA ALA A 298 -20.88 -0.15 -9.69
C ALA A 298 -21.02 -1.66 -9.42
N ASN A 299 -21.00 -2.10 -8.15
CA ASN A 299 -20.87 -3.51 -7.77
C ASN A 299 -19.76 -4.21 -8.57
N THR A 300 -18.71 -3.47 -8.95
CA THR A 300 -17.63 -3.99 -9.80
C THR A 300 -16.98 -5.20 -9.17
N LEU A 301 -16.91 -5.22 -7.83
CA LEU A 301 -16.40 -6.34 -7.04
C LEU A 301 -17.35 -7.55 -6.94
N LEU A 302 -18.58 -7.45 -7.48
CA LEU A 302 -19.57 -8.53 -7.52
C LEU A 302 -19.86 -9.04 -8.95
N ASP A 303 -19.27 -8.40 -9.97
CA ASP A 303 -19.39 -8.80 -11.38
C ASP A 303 -18.16 -9.63 -11.78
N PRO A 304 -18.31 -10.96 -12.02
CA PRO A 304 -17.17 -11.83 -12.34
C PRO A 304 -16.41 -11.45 -13.61
N GLY A 305 -17.10 -10.86 -14.59
CA GLY A 305 -16.49 -10.43 -15.86
C GLY A 305 -15.62 -9.19 -15.66
N LYS A 306 -16.14 -8.18 -14.97
CA LYS A 306 -15.40 -6.96 -14.64
C LYS A 306 -14.25 -7.23 -13.67
N LEU A 307 -14.48 -8.07 -12.66
CA LEU A 307 -13.42 -8.56 -11.77
C LEU A 307 -12.28 -9.21 -12.55
N ASN A 308 -12.61 -10.05 -13.51
CA ASN A 308 -11.61 -10.74 -14.32
C ASN A 308 -10.81 -9.77 -15.22
N GLY A 309 -11.48 -8.77 -15.80
CA GLY A 309 -10.81 -7.70 -16.56
C GLY A 309 -9.88 -6.86 -15.68
N LEU A 310 -10.35 -6.49 -14.49
CA LEU A 310 -9.56 -5.74 -13.51
C LEU A 310 -8.36 -6.54 -13.00
N ALA A 311 -8.53 -7.83 -12.73
CA ALA A 311 -7.44 -8.70 -12.30
C ALA A 311 -6.37 -8.85 -13.39
N GLN A 312 -6.76 -9.01 -14.65
CA GLN A 312 -5.82 -9.04 -15.78
C GLN A 312 -5.07 -7.73 -15.97
N ALA A 313 -5.77 -6.59 -15.86
CA ALA A 313 -5.13 -5.28 -15.94
C ALA A 313 -4.14 -5.09 -14.77
N ALA A 314 -4.60 -5.32 -13.53
CA ALA A 314 -3.77 -5.15 -12.35
C ALA A 314 -2.52 -6.05 -12.37
N THR A 315 -2.65 -7.31 -12.78
CA THR A 315 -1.52 -8.26 -12.84
C THR A 315 -0.51 -7.94 -13.93
N SER A 316 -0.87 -7.15 -14.95
CA SER A 316 0.02 -6.76 -16.06
C SER A 316 0.47 -5.29 -16.03
N ALA A 317 -0.15 -4.48 -15.17
CA ALA A 317 0.10 -3.04 -15.04
C ALA A 317 0.91 -2.68 -13.79
N LEU A 318 0.96 -3.57 -12.80
CA LEU A 318 1.51 -3.26 -11.48
C LEU A 318 2.82 -4.01 -11.23
N THR A 319 3.78 -3.28 -10.68
CA THR A 319 4.91 -3.84 -9.94
C THR A 319 4.62 -3.70 -8.45
N VAL A 320 4.77 -4.79 -7.68
CA VAL A 320 4.37 -4.82 -6.27
C VAL A 320 5.47 -5.40 -5.37
N ASP A 321 5.32 -5.33 -4.06
CA ASP A 321 6.21 -6.07 -3.17
C ASP A 321 5.89 -7.60 -3.20
N PRO A 322 6.80 -8.47 -2.73
CA PRO A 322 6.62 -9.92 -2.86
C PRO A 322 5.40 -10.48 -2.14
N SER A 323 4.90 -9.81 -1.11
CA SER A 323 3.72 -10.25 -0.35
C SER A 323 2.40 -9.94 -1.06
N LEU A 324 2.39 -8.95 -1.96
CA LEU A 324 1.27 -8.68 -2.88
C LEU A 324 1.37 -9.41 -4.21
N LYS A 325 2.39 -10.25 -4.44
CA LYS A 325 2.61 -10.99 -5.69
C LYS A 325 1.65 -12.18 -5.89
N SER A 326 0.36 -11.96 -5.66
CA SER A 326 -0.70 -12.89 -6.01
C SER A 326 -2.04 -12.16 -6.13
N ILE A 327 -2.92 -12.67 -7.00
CA ILE A 327 -4.29 -12.14 -7.08
C ILE A 327 -5.01 -12.24 -5.73
N GLU A 328 -4.76 -13.31 -4.98
CA GLU A 328 -5.39 -13.51 -3.67
C GLU A 328 -5.02 -12.40 -2.69
N ALA A 329 -3.73 -12.05 -2.58
CA ALA A 329 -3.25 -10.98 -1.73
C ALA A 329 -3.81 -9.61 -2.15
N MET A 330 -3.75 -9.28 -3.44
CA MET A 330 -4.29 -8.02 -3.97
C MET A 330 -5.81 -7.93 -3.79
N SER A 331 -6.53 -9.04 -3.97
CA SER A 331 -7.97 -9.11 -3.75
C SER A 331 -8.32 -8.94 -2.27
N SER A 332 -7.53 -9.54 -1.37
CA SER A 332 -7.70 -9.36 0.07
C SER A 332 -7.51 -7.90 0.47
N LEU A 333 -6.46 -7.24 -0.03
CA LEU A 333 -6.22 -5.82 0.19
C LEU A 333 -7.38 -4.96 -0.35
N ALA A 334 -7.83 -5.23 -1.57
CA ALA A 334 -8.97 -4.52 -2.17
C ALA A 334 -10.26 -4.72 -1.37
N LEU A 335 -10.49 -5.91 -0.81
CA LEU A 335 -11.63 -6.22 0.05
C LEU A 335 -11.55 -5.49 1.40
N ASP A 336 -10.36 -5.36 1.97
CA ASP A 336 -10.13 -4.58 3.19
C ASP A 336 -10.40 -3.09 2.97
N PHE A 337 -9.91 -2.51 1.86
CA PHE A 337 -10.26 -1.15 1.46
C PHE A 337 -11.76 -1.00 1.14
N ASN A 338 -12.39 -2.04 0.59
CA ASN A 338 -13.82 -1.99 0.25
C ASN A 338 -14.72 -1.85 1.49
N LYS A 339 -14.29 -2.35 2.66
CA LYS A 339 -15.02 -2.21 3.93
C LYS A 339 -15.15 -0.75 4.38
N VAL A 340 -14.19 0.10 4.05
CA VAL A 340 -14.18 1.53 4.43
C VAL A 340 -15.27 2.28 3.66
N PRO A 341 -16.21 2.99 4.31
CA PRO A 341 -17.17 3.82 3.60
C PRO A 341 -16.49 4.94 2.81
N ALA A 342 -16.95 5.27 1.60
CA ALA A 342 -16.36 6.36 0.82
C ALA A 342 -16.38 7.71 1.57
N SER A 343 -17.39 7.95 2.41
CA SER A 343 -17.48 9.13 3.29
C SER A 343 -16.46 9.15 4.42
N ARG A 344 -15.71 8.07 4.63
CA ARG A 344 -14.62 7.93 5.61
C ARG A 344 -13.26 7.75 4.93
N VAL A 345 -13.16 8.10 3.64
CA VAL A 345 -11.88 8.19 2.92
C VAL A 345 -11.53 9.66 2.75
N THR A 346 -10.40 10.08 3.32
CA THR A 346 -9.90 11.45 3.23
C THR A 346 -8.59 11.51 2.47
N THR A 347 -8.54 12.32 1.41
CA THR A 347 -7.30 12.63 0.73
C THR A 347 -6.69 13.91 1.31
N VAL A 348 -5.36 13.97 1.39
CA VAL A 348 -4.64 15.13 1.90
C VAL A 348 -3.31 15.30 1.18
N THR A 349 -2.98 16.54 0.81
CA THR A 349 -1.62 16.90 0.45
C THR A 349 -0.88 17.27 1.72
N ILE A 350 0.28 16.65 1.97
CA ILE A 350 1.07 16.92 3.17
C ILE A 350 1.37 18.44 3.25
N PRO A 351 1.15 19.10 4.40
CA PRO A 351 1.54 20.49 4.60
C PRO A 351 3.05 20.68 4.41
N PHE A 352 3.45 21.74 3.72
CA PHE A 352 4.86 22.05 3.48
C PHE A 352 5.10 23.54 3.58
N ASP A 353 6.34 23.92 3.86
CA ASP A 353 6.84 25.27 3.68
C ASP A 353 7.62 25.36 2.36
N HIS A 354 7.78 26.58 1.85
CA HIS A 354 8.66 26.85 0.72
C HIS A 354 10.08 27.15 1.24
N MET A 355 11.08 26.43 0.75
CA MET A 355 12.48 26.64 1.08
C MET A 355 13.29 26.86 -0.19
N THR A 356 14.24 27.79 -0.17
CA THR A 356 15.26 27.86 -1.24
C THR A 356 16.22 26.69 -1.10
N GLU A 357 16.42 25.94 -2.17
CA GLU A 357 17.35 24.80 -2.19
C GLU A 357 18.73 25.20 -1.61
N PRO A 358 19.28 24.45 -0.65
CA PRO A 358 20.61 24.72 -0.09
C PRO A 358 21.69 24.86 -1.17
N GLY A 359 22.32 26.03 -1.23
CA GLY A 359 23.35 26.35 -2.24
C GLY A 359 22.83 27.13 -3.45
N GLN A 360 21.51 27.29 -3.58
CA GLN A 360 20.89 28.21 -4.54
C GLN A 360 20.65 29.58 -3.89
N SER A 361 20.69 30.64 -4.71
CA SER A 361 20.43 32.02 -4.28
C SER A 361 19.20 32.64 -4.95
N ASP A 362 18.58 31.94 -5.89
CA ASP A 362 17.36 32.40 -6.55
C ASP A 362 16.14 32.15 -5.65
N PRO A 363 15.50 33.18 -5.10
CA PRO A 363 14.32 33.02 -4.27
C PRO A 363 13.10 32.47 -5.04
N ASN A 364 13.13 32.45 -6.38
CA ASN A 364 12.07 31.83 -7.19
C ASN A 364 12.27 30.32 -7.39
N ASN A 365 13.44 29.78 -7.04
CA ASN A 365 13.71 28.34 -7.09
C ASN A 365 13.51 27.74 -5.69
N TRP A 366 12.25 27.47 -5.36
CA TRP A 366 11.87 26.90 -4.08
C TRP A 366 11.55 25.41 -4.22
N VAL A 367 11.75 24.66 -3.13
CA VAL A 367 11.35 23.26 -2.97
C VAL A 367 10.44 23.12 -1.74
N PRO A 368 9.44 22.23 -1.77
CA PRO A 368 8.67 21.87 -0.58
C PRO A 368 9.58 21.30 0.51
N THR A 369 9.43 21.77 1.75
CA THR A 369 10.05 21.14 2.92
C THR A 369 9.00 20.79 3.96
N LEU A 370 9.17 19.64 4.59
CA LEU A 370 8.36 19.20 5.73
C LEU A 370 8.50 20.18 6.90
N ASN A 371 7.41 20.37 7.63
CA ASN A 371 7.27 21.28 8.76
C ASN A 371 6.51 20.61 9.93
N THR A 372 6.21 21.38 10.98
CA THR A 372 5.48 20.85 12.14
C THR A 372 4.06 20.39 11.84
N ASP A 373 3.43 20.96 10.81
CA ASP A 373 2.09 20.56 10.39
C ASP A 373 2.12 19.22 9.64
N SER A 374 3.15 18.94 8.83
CA SER A 374 3.36 17.60 8.27
C SER A 374 3.64 16.56 9.36
N ASP A 375 4.47 16.88 10.37
CA ASP A 375 4.75 15.97 11.48
C ASP A 375 3.46 15.58 12.23
N LYS A 376 2.53 16.53 12.35
CA LYS A 376 1.22 16.29 12.93
C LYS A 376 0.38 15.32 12.10
N VAL A 377 0.37 15.46 10.78
CA VAL A 377 -0.34 14.53 9.88
C VAL A 377 0.28 13.13 9.97
N PHE A 378 1.62 13.01 9.95
CA PHE A 378 2.30 11.72 10.09
C PHE A 378 2.01 11.07 11.44
N SER A 379 2.02 11.86 12.52
CA SER A 379 1.66 11.37 13.85
C SER A 379 0.23 10.85 13.92
N MET A 380 -0.72 11.49 13.22
CA MET A 380 -2.09 10.98 13.15
C MET A 380 -2.14 9.63 12.43
N ILE A 381 -1.49 9.50 11.28
CA ILE A 381 -1.46 8.25 10.49
C ILE A 381 -0.76 7.12 11.25
N ALA A 382 0.44 7.36 11.77
CA ALA A 382 1.24 6.39 12.52
C ALA A 382 0.53 5.87 13.79
N ASN A 383 -0.52 6.56 14.24
CA ASN A 383 -1.31 6.23 15.42
C ASN A 383 -2.75 5.83 15.11
N ASP A 384 -3.07 5.56 13.84
CA ASP A 384 -4.40 5.15 13.37
C ASP A 384 -5.50 6.14 13.81
N ILE A 385 -5.17 7.45 13.78
CA ILE A 385 -6.11 8.53 14.06
C ILE A 385 -6.72 9.02 12.75
N PRO A 386 -8.05 8.97 12.58
CA PRO A 386 -8.70 9.40 11.34
C PRO A 386 -8.41 10.87 11.01
N LEU A 387 -8.12 11.15 9.73
CA LEU A 387 -7.89 12.51 9.24
C LEU A 387 -9.18 13.27 8.94
N ASP A 388 -10.33 12.58 8.96
CA ASP A 388 -11.63 13.20 8.75
C ASP A 388 -12.13 13.95 9.99
N LYS A 389 -13.11 14.84 9.79
CA LYS A 389 -13.87 15.50 10.86
C LYS A 389 -15.08 14.65 11.30
N GLY A 390 -15.26 13.48 10.69
CA GLY A 390 -16.54 12.81 10.49
C GLY A 390 -16.62 11.45 11.17
N GLY A 391 -16.32 11.40 12.46
CA GLY A 391 -16.70 10.29 13.33
C GLY A 391 -17.05 10.89 14.69
N SER A 392 -18.12 10.43 15.33
CA SER A 392 -18.15 10.51 16.79
C SER A 392 -16.84 9.91 17.25
N GLY A 393 -15.97 10.73 17.84
CA GLY A 393 -14.72 10.24 18.41
C GLY A 393 -15.05 8.97 19.17
N GLY A 394 -14.34 7.89 18.86
CA GLY A 394 -14.56 6.58 19.44
C GLY A 394 -14.34 6.62 20.94
N THR A 395 -15.30 7.18 21.66
CA THR A 395 -15.67 6.75 22.98
C THR A 395 -16.03 5.29 22.78
N SER A 396 -15.18 4.42 23.36
CA SER A 396 -15.44 3.01 23.62
C SER A 396 -16.82 2.57 23.18
N ALA A 397 -16.90 1.91 22.02
CA ALA A 397 -18.08 1.11 21.71
C ALA A 397 -18.27 0.16 22.91
N THR A 398 -19.36 0.37 23.64
CA THR A 398 -19.77 -0.50 24.74
C THR A 398 -19.92 -1.91 24.16
N PRO A 399 -19.32 -2.95 24.76
CA PRO A 399 -19.27 -4.27 24.16
C PRO A 399 -20.67 -4.88 24.20
N SER A 400 -21.23 -5.18 23.03
CA SER A 400 -22.46 -5.97 22.95
C SER A 400 -22.39 -6.93 21.78
N SER A 401 -21.68 -8.04 21.98
CA SER A 401 -22.15 -9.39 21.70
C SER A 401 -21.03 -10.39 22.00
N THR A 402 -21.28 -11.22 23.03
CA THR A 402 -20.70 -12.52 23.36
C THR A 402 -19.40 -12.94 22.66
N PRO A 403 -18.26 -13.06 23.37
CA PRO A 403 -17.04 -13.61 22.78
C PRO A 403 -17.21 -15.12 22.53
N SER A 404 -17.05 -15.51 21.27
CA SER A 404 -16.63 -16.86 20.89
C SER A 404 -15.15 -17.00 21.29
N PRO A 405 -14.71 -18.08 21.96
CA PRO A 405 -13.34 -18.18 22.45
C PRO A 405 -12.38 -18.41 21.27
N SER A 406 -11.81 -17.32 20.75
CA SER A 406 -10.60 -17.36 19.93
C SER A 406 -9.38 -17.42 20.87
N ALA A 407 -8.38 -18.21 20.47
CA ALA A 407 -7.22 -18.57 21.25
C ALA A 407 -6.46 -17.34 21.82
N PRO A 408 -5.87 -17.44 23.03
CA PRO A 408 -5.03 -16.37 23.58
C PRO A 408 -3.87 -16.03 22.63
N PRO A 409 -3.47 -14.75 22.52
CA PRO A 409 -2.25 -14.36 21.83
C PRO A 409 -1.06 -15.11 22.44
N ALA A 410 -0.13 -15.55 21.61
CA ALA A 410 1.13 -16.14 22.06
C ALA A 410 1.82 -15.19 23.02
N THR A 411 1.84 -15.56 24.31
CA THR A 411 2.39 -14.76 25.38
C THR A 411 3.92 -14.78 25.23
N SER A 412 4.50 -13.64 24.86
CA SER A 412 5.93 -13.40 25.09
C SER A 412 6.22 -13.58 26.58
N ALA A 413 7.37 -14.16 26.92
CA ALA A 413 7.72 -14.43 28.30
C ALA A 413 7.60 -13.15 29.16
N PRO A 414 7.06 -13.23 30.39
CA PRO A 414 6.84 -12.04 31.22
C PRO A 414 8.17 -11.36 31.54
N VAL A 415 8.31 -10.09 31.15
CA VAL A 415 9.47 -9.25 31.46
C VAL A 415 9.50 -8.94 32.95
N ASP A 416 10.63 -9.24 33.61
CA ASP A 416 10.88 -8.84 34.99
C ASP A 416 11.15 -7.33 35.06
N LYS A 417 10.08 -6.55 35.28
CA LYS A 417 10.12 -5.08 35.32
C LYS A 417 11.18 -4.52 36.27
N ALA A 418 11.45 -5.19 37.39
CA ALA A 418 12.40 -4.71 38.39
C ALA A 418 13.85 -4.66 37.86
N ARG A 419 14.17 -5.49 36.86
CA ARG A 419 15.52 -5.59 36.26
C ARG A 419 15.72 -4.71 35.03
N VAL A 420 14.66 -4.09 34.52
CA VAL A 420 14.72 -3.21 33.35
C VAL A 420 15.36 -1.89 33.75
N ARG A 421 16.54 -1.59 33.20
CA ARG A 421 17.26 -0.33 33.45
C ARG A 421 16.79 0.73 32.48
N ILE A 422 16.31 1.84 33.02
CA ILE A 422 15.73 2.94 32.24
C ILE A 422 16.41 4.24 32.68
N SER A 423 17.04 4.96 31.76
CA SER A 423 17.50 6.33 31.97
C SER A 423 16.42 7.30 31.50
N VAL A 424 15.86 8.11 32.41
CA VAL A 424 14.79 9.06 32.07
C VAL A 424 15.37 10.47 31.93
N GLN A 425 15.41 10.96 30.70
CA GLN A 425 15.93 12.28 30.32
C GLN A 425 14.80 13.30 30.20
N ASN A 426 15.08 14.54 30.62
CA ASN A 426 14.12 15.64 30.53
C ASN A 426 14.47 16.58 29.37
N ALA A 427 13.62 16.60 28.33
CA ALA A 427 13.63 17.57 27.23
C ALA A 427 12.38 18.48 27.25
N SER A 428 11.65 18.48 28.38
CA SER A 428 10.35 19.13 28.57
C SER A 428 10.45 20.23 29.65
N VAL A 429 9.37 20.41 30.42
CA VAL A 429 9.33 21.32 31.57
C VAL A 429 10.19 20.82 32.74
N ASP A 430 10.66 21.74 33.59
CA ASP A 430 11.46 21.42 34.77
C ASP A 430 10.77 20.43 35.69
N GLY A 431 11.53 19.44 36.19
CA GLY A 431 11.02 18.41 37.10
C GLY A 431 10.29 17.24 36.43
N ARG A 432 9.98 17.33 35.12
CA ARG A 432 9.24 16.28 34.40
C ARG A 432 9.96 14.92 34.40
N GLY A 433 11.27 14.90 34.19
CA GLY A 433 12.07 13.67 34.26
C GLY A 433 11.98 12.96 35.62
N LYS A 434 11.86 13.70 36.73
CA LYS A 434 11.64 13.12 38.05
C LYS A 434 10.26 12.48 38.16
N GLN A 435 9.21 13.21 37.75
CA GLN A 435 7.84 12.71 37.78
C GLN A 435 7.70 11.40 36.99
N MET A 436 8.31 11.32 35.80
CA MET A 436 8.27 10.10 34.99
C MET A 436 9.07 8.96 35.58
N THR A 437 10.23 9.24 36.19
CA THR A 437 11.00 8.23 36.92
C THR A 437 10.20 7.67 38.09
N ASP A 438 9.60 8.53 38.92
CA ASP A 438 8.80 8.12 40.07
C ASP A 438 7.59 7.27 39.63
N HIS A 439 6.94 7.65 38.52
CA HIS A 439 5.82 6.90 37.96
C HIS A 439 6.25 5.51 37.46
N LEU A 440 7.36 5.41 36.74
CA LEU A 440 7.91 4.14 36.27
C LEU A 440 8.27 3.21 37.44
N VAL A 441 8.89 3.75 38.49
CA VAL A 441 9.19 3.00 39.72
C VAL A 441 7.89 2.50 40.36
N ALA A 442 6.86 3.34 40.46
CA ALA A 442 5.55 2.94 40.99
C ALA A 442 4.85 1.87 40.13
N ALA A 443 5.10 1.85 38.81
CA ALA A 443 4.63 0.82 37.87
C ALA A 443 5.45 -0.49 37.90
N GLY A 444 6.45 -0.59 38.77
CA GLY A 444 7.28 -1.78 39.00
C GLY A 444 8.66 -1.75 38.34
N PHE A 445 9.01 -0.68 37.61
CA PHE A 445 10.34 -0.50 37.01
C PHE A 445 11.32 0.11 38.03
N THR A 446 11.63 -0.65 39.07
CA THR A 446 12.43 -0.17 40.23
C THR A 446 13.87 0.24 39.88
N SER A 447 14.38 -0.18 38.72
CA SER A 447 15.71 0.21 38.22
C SER A 447 15.67 1.44 37.30
N ALA A 448 14.53 2.15 37.21
CA ALA A 448 14.45 3.43 36.51
C ALA A 448 15.20 4.52 37.29
N VAL A 449 16.03 5.29 36.58
CA VAL A 449 16.86 6.35 37.16
C VAL A 449 16.65 7.63 36.38
N ARG A 450 16.56 8.74 37.11
CA ARG A 450 16.55 10.08 36.52
C ARG A 450 17.92 10.41 35.96
N ASP A 451 17.95 10.76 34.68
CA ASP A 451 19.10 11.40 34.05
C ASP A 451 19.07 12.91 34.34
N THR A 452 20.21 13.47 34.73
CA THR A 452 20.35 14.91 35.01
C THR A 452 20.93 15.70 33.85
N SER A 453 21.21 15.04 32.74
CA SER A 453 21.71 15.66 31.52
C SER A 453 20.67 16.58 30.91
N THR A 454 21.09 17.75 30.44
CA THR A 454 20.23 18.64 29.65
C THR A 454 20.17 18.12 28.23
N VAL A 455 18.96 17.77 27.77
CA VAL A 455 18.72 17.27 26.41
C VAL A 455 17.59 18.08 25.75
N SER A 456 17.48 17.98 24.44
CA SER A 456 16.39 18.53 23.64
C SER A 456 15.84 17.48 22.68
N GLY A 457 14.66 17.74 22.12
CA GLY A 457 13.99 16.87 21.15
C GLY A 457 12.69 16.27 21.67
N ALA A 458 11.94 15.63 20.76
CA ALA A 458 10.67 14.98 21.05
C ALA A 458 10.83 13.73 21.93
N THR A 459 9.72 13.27 22.51
CA THR A 459 9.64 12.05 23.30
C THR A 459 10.09 10.85 22.46
N GLN A 460 11.00 10.08 23.01
CA GLN A 460 11.53 8.87 22.37
C GLN A 460 11.98 7.88 23.43
N LEU A 461 11.69 6.61 23.19
CA LEU A 461 12.24 5.49 23.94
C LEU A 461 13.28 4.78 23.06
N SER A 462 14.55 5.11 23.27
CA SER A 462 15.67 4.45 22.60
C SER A 462 16.03 3.15 23.33
N TYR A 463 16.24 2.05 22.60
CA TYR A 463 16.60 0.76 23.20
C TYR A 463 17.62 -0.04 22.35
N PRO A 464 18.51 -0.83 22.96
CA PRO A 464 19.34 -1.79 22.22
C PRO A 464 18.48 -2.93 21.65
N ALA A 465 18.85 -3.48 20.48
CA ALA A 465 18.11 -4.57 19.82
C ALA A 465 17.71 -5.74 20.76
N ALA A 466 18.62 -6.11 21.68
CA ALA A 466 18.42 -7.20 22.64
C ALA A 466 17.33 -6.93 23.70
N ASP A 467 16.97 -5.66 23.91
CA ASP A 467 16.05 -5.23 24.96
C ASP A 467 14.65 -4.84 24.43
N LYS A 468 14.31 -5.27 23.20
CA LYS A 468 13.02 -4.96 22.57
C LYS A 468 11.82 -5.30 23.45
N ALA A 469 11.80 -6.47 24.08
CA ALA A 469 10.69 -6.89 24.94
C ALA A 469 10.55 -5.98 26.19
N GLN A 470 11.68 -5.51 26.73
CA GLN A 470 11.71 -4.56 27.84
C GLN A 470 11.19 -3.19 27.41
N ALA A 471 11.55 -2.74 26.21
CA ALA A 471 11.06 -1.50 25.63
C ALA A 471 9.53 -1.56 25.42
N GLU A 472 9.01 -2.67 24.89
CA GLU A 472 7.57 -2.92 24.76
C GLU A 472 6.85 -2.91 26.13
N ALA A 473 7.47 -3.46 27.17
CA ALA A 473 6.90 -3.42 28.52
C ALA A 473 6.83 -2.00 29.10
N VAL A 474 7.84 -1.16 28.86
CA VAL A 474 7.85 0.26 29.24
C VAL A 474 6.82 1.04 28.43
N ALA A 475 6.74 0.78 27.12
CA ALA A 475 5.76 1.39 26.24
C ALA A 475 4.33 1.11 26.70
N ALA A 476 4.03 -0.14 27.06
CA ALA A 476 2.73 -0.52 27.59
C ALA A 476 2.40 0.14 28.93
N ALA A 477 3.40 0.49 29.75
CA ALA A 477 3.16 1.13 31.05
C ALA A 477 2.91 2.64 30.96
N LEU A 478 3.36 3.27 29.87
CA LEU A 478 3.26 4.71 29.62
C LEU A 478 2.31 5.05 28.47
N ASP A 479 1.64 4.02 27.92
CA ASP A 479 0.85 4.10 26.70
C ASP A 479 1.62 4.74 25.52
N LEU A 480 2.95 4.53 25.47
CA LEU A 480 3.77 5.02 24.36
C LEU A 480 3.26 4.39 23.05
N THR A 481 3.25 5.22 22.03
CA THR A 481 2.93 4.77 20.69
C THR A 481 4.12 4.03 20.11
N PRO A 482 3.90 3.11 19.17
CA PRO A 482 4.99 2.55 18.39
C PRO A 482 5.92 3.65 17.88
N SER A 483 5.40 4.69 17.22
CA SER A 483 6.20 5.75 16.58
C SER A 483 7.30 6.43 17.42
N VAL A 484 7.24 6.35 18.75
CA VAL A 484 8.29 6.91 19.64
C VAL A 484 9.33 5.91 20.13
N LEU A 485 9.20 4.62 19.79
CA LEU A 485 10.18 3.58 20.11
C LEU A 485 11.24 3.53 19.01
N LYS A 486 12.52 3.54 19.39
CA LYS A 486 13.61 3.50 18.43
C LYS A 486 14.69 2.52 18.86
N GLU A 487 14.99 1.54 18.00
CA GLU A 487 16.20 0.74 18.18
C GLU A 487 17.42 1.64 17.92
N ASP A 488 18.33 1.71 18.89
CA ASP A 488 19.52 2.54 18.82
C ASP A 488 20.74 1.74 19.30
N PRO A 489 21.65 1.34 18.40
CA PRO A 489 22.82 0.54 18.78
C PRO A 489 23.84 1.34 19.62
N SER A 490 23.70 2.66 19.73
CA SER A 490 24.59 3.50 20.55
C SER A 490 24.23 3.50 22.03
N VAL A 491 23.00 3.12 22.39
CA VAL A 491 22.58 3.01 23.79
C VAL A 491 22.88 1.62 24.35
N THR A 492 23.20 1.55 25.65
CA THR A 492 23.50 0.29 26.36
C THR A 492 22.38 -0.17 27.29
N GLN A 493 21.32 0.64 27.40
CA GLN A 493 20.12 0.43 28.20
C GLN A 493 18.98 1.27 27.60
N LEU A 494 17.75 1.11 28.10
CA LEU A 494 16.63 1.92 27.65
C LEU A 494 16.84 3.39 28.06
N VAL A 495 16.62 4.32 27.13
CA VAL A 495 16.66 5.76 27.37
C VAL A 495 15.30 6.36 26.99
N LEU A 496 14.54 6.81 27.98
CA LEU A 496 13.31 7.56 27.77
C LEU A 496 13.60 9.05 27.81
N ARG A 497 13.64 9.70 26.65
CA ARG A 497 13.61 11.17 26.57
C ARG A 497 12.16 11.62 26.61
N VAL A 498 11.82 12.52 27.53
CA VAL A 498 10.48 13.11 27.64
C VAL A 498 10.50 14.50 27.01
N GLY A 499 9.84 14.65 25.87
CA GLY A 499 9.83 15.87 25.07
C GLY A 499 8.84 16.94 25.55
N SER A 500 8.94 18.14 24.96
CA SER A 500 8.09 19.29 25.29
C SER A 500 6.61 19.08 24.96
N GLU A 501 6.29 18.17 24.05
CA GLU A 501 4.92 17.77 23.71
C GLU A 501 4.23 16.96 24.82
N TRP A 502 4.99 16.46 25.81
CA TRP A 502 4.45 15.72 26.96
C TRP A 502 4.72 16.43 28.31
N PRO A 503 4.16 17.64 28.51
CA PRO A 503 4.47 18.47 29.68
C PRO A 503 3.81 17.98 30.97
N SER A 504 2.80 17.12 30.90
CA SER A 504 2.05 16.61 32.06
C SER A 504 1.38 15.26 31.80
N GLY A 505 0.79 14.65 32.83
CA GLY A 505 0.15 13.33 32.73
C GLY A 505 1.14 12.17 32.73
N TYR A 506 0.66 10.94 32.56
CA TYR A 506 1.50 9.73 32.46
C TYR A 506 1.10 8.80 31.32
N ASP A 507 0.00 9.13 30.62
CA ASP A 507 -0.44 8.48 29.40
C ASP A 507 0.02 9.34 28.21
N TYR A 508 0.94 8.83 27.41
CA TYR A 508 1.45 9.54 26.24
C TYR A 508 0.39 9.75 25.15
N ARG A 509 -0.64 8.90 25.03
CA ARG A 509 -1.69 9.07 24.01
C ARG A 509 -2.47 10.36 24.19
N THR A 510 -2.54 10.87 25.42
CA THR A 510 -3.19 12.14 25.72
C THR A 510 -2.51 13.35 25.07
N THR A 511 -1.25 13.20 24.62
CA THR A 511 -0.51 14.24 23.90
C THR A 511 -0.70 14.19 22.39
N LEU A 512 -1.26 13.10 21.86
CA LEU A 512 -1.44 12.94 20.42
C LEU A 512 -2.56 13.86 19.89
N PRO A 513 -2.49 14.26 18.62
CA PRO A 513 -3.59 14.95 17.97
C PRO A 513 -4.88 14.14 18.07
N GLN A 514 -6.00 14.83 18.24
CA GLN A 514 -7.31 14.18 18.21
C GLN A 514 -7.87 14.17 16.78
N GLN A 515 -8.80 13.26 16.51
CA GLN A 515 -9.56 13.28 15.25
C GLN A 515 -10.15 14.68 15.00
N GLY A 516 -10.09 15.13 13.75
CA GLY A 516 -10.53 16.47 13.37
C GLY A 516 -9.54 17.60 13.70
N ALA A 517 -8.40 17.30 14.33
CA ALA A 517 -7.34 18.28 14.60
C ALA A 517 -6.38 18.51 13.41
N MET A 518 -6.80 18.20 12.18
CA MET A 518 -5.99 18.44 10.98
C MET A 518 -5.51 19.90 10.92
N PRO A 519 -4.23 20.15 10.53
CA PRO A 519 -3.74 21.50 10.30
C PRO A 519 -4.63 22.27 9.32
N THR A 520 -4.79 23.57 9.53
CA THR A 520 -5.55 24.44 8.60
C THR A 520 -4.82 24.64 7.27
N THR A 521 -3.51 24.39 7.23
CA THR A 521 -2.63 24.40 6.06
C THR A 521 -2.79 23.13 5.22
N ALA A 522 -3.37 22.07 5.76
CA ALA A 522 -3.62 20.83 5.03
C ALA A 522 -4.83 20.97 4.09
N VAL A 523 -4.58 20.84 2.80
CA VAL A 523 -5.65 20.75 1.79
C VAL A 523 -6.22 19.34 1.85
N THR A 524 -7.47 19.21 2.27
CA THR A 524 -8.14 17.91 2.47
C THR A 524 -9.39 17.80 1.61
N GLN A 525 -9.69 16.58 1.16
CA GLN A 525 -10.94 16.25 0.46
C GLN A 525 -11.48 14.93 0.95
N ASN A 526 -12.80 14.74 0.86
CA ASN A 526 -13.45 13.51 1.24
C ASN A 526 -14.06 12.80 0.02
N ALA A 527 -13.76 11.52 -0.15
CA ALA A 527 -14.20 10.78 -1.32
C ALA A 527 -15.73 10.67 -1.43
N GLY A 528 -16.45 10.70 -0.30
CA GLY A 528 -17.92 10.59 -0.28
C GLY A 528 -18.63 11.94 -0.37
N THR A 529 -18.21 12.94 0.41
CA THR A 529 -18.95 14.20 0.55
C THR A 529 -18.60 15.25 -0.49
N ASP A 530 -17.38 15.19 -1.07
CA ASP A 530 -16.89 16.20 -2.02
C ASP A 530 -17.04 15.75 -3.48
N SER A 531 -18.19 15.16 -3.83
CA SER A 531 -18.38 14.46 -5.10
C SER A 531 -18.48 15.36 -6.34
N ASN A 532 -18.77 16.66 -6.15
CA ASN A 532 -19.11 17.59 -7.24
C ASN A 532 -18.03 18.66 -7.45
N GLN A 533 -16.81 18.42 -6.99
CA GLN A 533 -15.71 19.35 -7.17
C GLN A 533 -15.19 19.30 -8.61
N CYS A 534 -14.82 20.47 -9.12
CA CYS A 534 -14.32 20.66 -10.48
C CYS A 534 -12.99 21.41 -10.40
N MET A 535 -12.00 20.96 -11.16
CA MET A 535 -10.71 21.63 -11.27
C MET A 535 -10.90 23.01 -11.89
N ASP A 536 -10.27 24.01 -11.28
CA ASP A 536 -10.11 25.32 -11.92
C ASP A 536 -8.98 25.24 -12.95
N VAL A 537 -9.16 25.88 -14.09
CA VAL A 537 -8.18 25.85 -15.18
C VAL A 537 -7.37 27.14 -15.17
N TYR A 538 -6.05 27.01 -15.15
CA TYR A 538 -5.14 28.14 -15.19
C TYR A 538 -5.34 28.93 -16.50
N ALA A 539 -5.53 30.24 -16.39
CA ALA A 539 -6.04 31.09 -17.48
C ALA A 539 -5.33 30.94 -18.84
N PRO A 540 -3.98 30.77 -18.92
CA PRO A 540 -3.28 30.54 -20.20
C PRO A 540 -3.67 29.26 -20.92
N TYR A 541 -4.17 28.25 -20.21
CA TYR A 541 -4.56 26.94 -20.75
C TYR A 541 -6.07 26.83 -21.01
N VAL A 542 -6.81 27.93 -20.81
CA VAL A 542 -8.23 28.01 -21.13
C VAL A 542 -8.41 28.30 -22.62
N TRP A 543 -8.91 27.31 -23.38
CA TRP A 543 -9.27 27.58 -24.77
C TRP A 543 -10.61 28.32 -24.85
N LYS A 544 -10.69 29.29 -25.76
CA LYS A 544 -11.91 30.09 -26.01
C LYS A 544 -12.62 29.58 -27.27
N GLY A 545 -13.94 29.49 -27.20
CA GLY A 545 -14.80 29.07 -28.32
C GLY A 545 -15.42 27.69 -28.13
N THR A 546 -16.18 27.25 -29.14
CA THR A 546 -16.97 26.00 -29.12
C THR A 546 -16.23 24.81 -29.72
N THR A 547 -15.17 25.05 -30.49
CA THR A 547 -14.39 24.01 -31.16
C THR A 547 -13.13 23.74 -30.34
N PRO A 548 -12.87 22.49 -29.90
CA PRO A 548 -11.63 22.14 -29.23
C PRO A 548 -10.41 22.37 -30.13
N PRO A 549 -9.25 22.74 -29.55
CA PRO A 549 -8.01 22.82 -30.31
C PRO A 549 -7.60 21.44 -30.85
N ASN A 550 -6.96 21.43 -32.02
CA ASN A 550 -6.41 20.20 -32.59
C ASN A 550 -5.06 19.90 -31.94
N VAL A 551 -5.07 19.08 -30.90
CA VAL A 551 -3.87 18.60 -30.18
C VAL A 551 -3.53 17.20 -30.67
N PRO A 552 -2.26 16.89 -31.01
CA PRO A 552 -1.84 15.54 -31.38
C PRO A 552 -2.11 14.54 -30.24
N GLN A 553 -2.71 13.40 -30.59
CA GLN A 553 -3.10 12.37 -29.64
C GLN A 553 -2.33 11.07 -29.91
N PRO A 554 -1.87 10.36 -28.86
CA PRO A 554 -1.11 9.13 -29.03
C PRO A 554 -2.01 7.96 -29.50
N PRO A 555 -1.43 6.85 -29.98
CA PRO A 555 -2.18 5.66 -30.34
C PRO A 555 -3.04 5.14 -29.18
N GLY A 556 -4.25 4.67 -29.50
CA GLY A 556 -5.17 4.13 -28.48
C GLY A 556 -5.98 5.19 -27.73
N TYR A 557 -5.85 6.48 -28.06
CA TYR A 557 -6.70 7.53 -27.52
C TYR A 557 -8.19 7.25 -27.76
N GLN A 558 -8.96 7.28 -26.67
CA GLN A 558 -10.42 7.25 -26.71
C GLN A 558 -10.96 8.61 -26.29
N PRO A 559 -11.86 9.24 -27.08
CA PRO A 559 -12.46 10.50 -26.70
C PRO A 559 -13.33 10.33 -25.45
N TYR A 560 -13.35 11.37 -24.62
CA TYR A 560 -14.25 11.46 -23.46
C TYR A 560 -15.71 11.21 -23.85
N SER A 561 -16.47 10.67 -22.89
CA SER A 561 -17.93 10.63 -22.97
C SER A 561 -18.54 11.59 -21.97
N THR A 562 -19.52 12.39 -22.39
CA THR A 562 -20.35 13.15 -21.46
C THR A 562 -21.27 12.19 -20.69
N PRO A 563 -21.52 12.43 -19.38
CA PRO A 563 -22.41 11.60 -18.55
C PRO A 563 -23.82 11.39 -19.11
#